data_AF-A0A952RMY7-F1
#
_entry.id   AF-A0A952RMY7-F1
#
_cell.length_a   1.000
_cell.length_b   1.000
_cell.length_c   1.000
_cell.angle_alpha   90.00
_cell.angle_beta   90.00
_cell.angle_gamma   90.00
#
_symmetry.space_group_name_H-M   'P 1'
#
loop_
_entity.id
_entity.type
_entity.pdbx_description
1 polymer ?
#
loop_
_entity_poly.entity_id
_entity_poly.type
_entity_poly.pdbx_seq_one_letter_code
_entity_poly.pdbx_strand_id
1 'polypeptide(L)'
;MTFEAIASVPGVVSTADVQNVPNEATSVLLLVLGRAGEPTRQSIAFGAIPGGRGVHRGLVCPLCSRPKYRLFTSSFGLGCGPCTARRTRRQLEYRTRAWRRLGGELEDVVLRGLRPGRRSSIVPEAIADAANALMVDDRERAALLLRRVDDAFKGAVTLDVDLIEAVAVEEP
;
A
#
# COMPACT_ATOMS: atom_id res chain seq x y z
N MET A 1 -18.94 -7.21 -34.38
CA MET A 1 -17.53 -7.11 -33.93
C MET A 1 -17.32 -8.13 -32.83
N THR A 2 -16.36 -9.04 -33.01
CA THR A 2 -16.08 -10.18 -32.12
C THR A 2 -15.09 -9.79 -31.03
N PHE A 3 -15.33 -10.25 -29.80
CA PHE A 3 -14.35 -10.22 -28.71
C PHE A 3 -13.56 -11.52 -28.75
N GLU A 4 -12.26 -11.46 -28.47
CA GLU A 4 -11.38 -12.63 -28.55
C GLU A 4 -11.38 -13.44 -27.25
N ALA A 5 -11.73 -12.81 -26.12
CA ALA A 5 -11.87 -13.45 -24.82
C ALA A 5 -12.80 -12.66 -23.87
N ILE A 6 -13.35 -13.37 -22.88
CA ILE A 6 -14.26 -12.82 -21.85
C ILE A 6 -13.67 -13.16 -20.48
N ALA A 7 -13.65 -12.17 -19.58
CA ALA A 7 -13.27 -12.38 -18.20
C ALA A 7 -14.26 -13.33 -17.48
N SER A 8 -13.79 -14.47 -17.01
CA SER A 8 -14.63 -15.46 -16.31
C SER A 8 -15.13 -14.98 -14.95
N VAL A 9 -14.42 -14.06 -14.30
CA VAL A 9 -14.74 -13.54 -12.97
C VAL A 9 -14.99 -12.03 -13.04
N PRO A 10 -16.13 -11.53 -12.53
CA PRO A 10 -16.39 -10.11 -12.44
C PRO A 10 -15.26 -9.36 -11.72
N GLY A 11 -14.76 -8.31 -12.35
CA GLY A 11 -13.73 -7.44 -11.84
C GLY A 11 -12.30 -7.98 -11.84
N VAL A 12 -12.05 -9.14 -12.45
CA VAL A 12 -10.72 -9.74 -12.55
C VAL A 12 -10.51 -10.30 -13.95
N VAL A 13 -9.33 -10.02 -14.53
CA VAL A 13 -8.84 -10.67 -15.75
C VAL A 13 -7.57 -11.42 -15.41
N SER A 14 -7.46 -12.66 -15.84
CA SER A 14 -6.34 -13.55 -15.59
C SER A 14 -5.80 -14.14 -16.88
N THR A 15 -4.59 -14.71 -16.83
CA THR A 15 -4.01 -15.44 -17.97
C THR A 15 -4.81 -16.68 -18.37
N ALA A 16 -5.66 -17.22 -17.49
CA ALA A 16 -6.55 -18.34 -17.82
C ALA A 16 -7.69 -17.91 -18.77
N ASP A 17 -8.15 -16.66 -18.68
CA ASP A 17 -9.22 -16.12 -19.53
C ASP A 17 -8.79 -15.96 -21.00
N VAL A 18 -7.48 -16.01 -21.26
CA VAL A 18 -6.85 -15.76 -22.56
C VAL A 18 -6.02 -16.96 -23.05
N GLN A 19 -6.20 -18.14 -22.43
CA GLN A 19 -5.42 -19.33 -22.78
C GLN A 19 -5.64 -19.82 -24.22
N ASN A 20 -6.80 -19.50 -24.80
CA ASN A 20 -7.15 -19.86 -26.18
C ASN A 20 -6.63 -18.85 -27.21
N VAL A 21 -6.03 -17.74 -26.77
CA VAL A 21 -5.46 -16.73 -27.67
C VAL A 21 -4.12 -17.26 -28.20
N PRO A 22 -3.87 -17.26 -29.52
CA PRO A 22 -2.60 -17.73 -30.10
C PRO A 22 -1.38 -17.08 -29.44
N ASN A 23 -0.31 -17.85 -29.24
CA ASN A 23 0.90 -17.37 -28.56
C ASN A 23 1.63 -16.26 -29.33
N GLU A 24 1.42 -16.18 -30.64
CA GLU A 24 1.99 -15.16 -31.53
C GLU A 24 1.31 -13.78 -31.36
N ALA A 25 0.12 -13.73 -30.77
CA ALA A 25 -0.60 -12.48 -30.59
C ALA A 25 0.10 -11.57 -29.55
N THR A 26 0.29 -10.30 -29.89
CA THR A 26 0.94 -9.29 -29.02
C THR A 26 -0.04 -8.60 -28.08
N SER A 27 -1.34 -8.64 -28.40
CA SER A 27 -2.43 -8.12 -27.56
C SER A 27 -3.70 -8.92 -27.77
N VAL A 28 -4.66 -8.73 -26.87
CA VAL A 28 -6.00 -9.31 -26.96
C VAL A 28 -7.04 -8.25 -26.65
N LEU A 29 -8.17 -8.33 -27.34
CA LEU A 29 -9.34 -7.51 -27.06
C LEU A 29 -10.34 -8.25 -26.17
N LEU A 30 -10.54 -7.73 -24.96
CA LEU A 30 -11.32 -8.36 -23.91
C LEU A 30 -12.63 -7.63 -23.64
N LEU A 31 -13.67 -8.41 -23.36
CA LEU A 31 -14.85 -7.92 -22.65
C LEU A 31 -14.68 -8.18 -21.16
N VAL A 32 -14.72 -7.11 -20.36
CA VAL A 32 -14.46 -7.16 -18.92
C VAL A 32 -15.68 -6.64 -18.18
N LEU A 33 -16.21 -7.44 -17.27
CA LEU A 33 -17.28 -7.00 -16.38
C LEU A 33 -16.66 -6.22 -15.22
N GLY A 34 -17.01 -4.93 -15.09
CA GLY A 34 -16.65 -4.11 -13.95
C GLY A 34 -17.25 -4.65 -12.65
N ARG A 35 -16.78 -4.16 -11.49
CA ARG A 35 -17.34 -4.58 -10.18
C ARG A 35 -18.82 -4.21 -10.01
N ALA A 36 -19.28 -3.16 -10.68
CA ALA A 36 -20.68 -2.77 -10.72
C ALA A 36 -21.51 -3.55 -11.77
N GLY A 37 -20.91 -4.53 -12.45
CA GLY A 37 -21.55 -5.35 -13.49
C GLY A 37 -21.54 -4.73 -14.89
N GLU A 38 -21.10 -3.49 -15.04
CA GLU A 38 -21.05 -2.83 -16.36
C GLU A 38 -19.97 -3.45 -17.26
N PRO A 39 -20.33 -3.92 -18.46
CA PRO A 39 -19.37 -4.48 -19.42
C PRO A 39 -18.53 -3.37 -20.06
N THR A 40 -17.22 -3.51 -20.02
CA THR A 40 -16.26 -2.60 -20.66
C THR A 40 -15.35 -3.37 -21.61
N ARG A 41 -15.13 -2.83 -22.80
CA ARG A 41 -14.18 -3.37 -23.78
C ARG A 41 -12.79 -2.79 -23.51
N GLN A 42 -11.76 -3.64 -23.34
CA GLN A 42 -10.38 -3.20 -23.16
C GLN A 42 -9.39 -4.04 -23.98
N SER A 43 -8.39 -3.36 -24.55
CA SER A 43 -7.24 -4.04 -25.16
C SER A 43 -6.14 -4.21 -24.13
N ILE A 44 -5.58 -5.42 -24.04
CA ILE A 44 -4.49 -5.75 -23.12
C ILE A 44 -3.34 -6.36 -23.92
N ALA A 45 -2.15 -5.81 -23.76
CA ALA A 45 -0.93 -6.38 -24.33
C ALA A 45 -0.45 -7.60 -23.55
N PHE A 46 0.23 -8.52 -24.22
CA PHE A 46 0.92 -9.64 -23.62
C PHE A 46 2.37 -9.30 -23.31
N GLY A 47 2.92 -9.91 -22.27
CA GLY A 47 4.33 -9.78 -21.90
C GLY A 47 4.88 -11.06 -21.29
N ALA A 48 6.18 -11.09 -21.05
CA ALA A 48 6.90 -12.25 -20.51
C ALA A 48 7.05 -12.16 -18.99
N ILE A 49 6.64 -13.20 -18.26
CA ILE A 49 6.89 -13.36 -16.83
C ILE A 49 7.93 -14.47 -16.63
N PRO A 50 9.13 -14.17 -16.10
CA PRO A 50 10.10 -15.20 -15.75
C PRO A 50 9.55 -16.04 -14.58
N GLY A 51 9.63 -17.36 -14.71
CA GLY A 51 9.29 -18.35 -13.69
C GLY A 51 10.37 -19.42 -13.59
N GLY A 52 10.43 -20.13 -12.47
CA GLY A 52 11.53 -21.08 -12.17
C GLY A 52 11.71 -22.22 -13.18
N ARG A 53 10.76 -22.46 -14.10
CA ARG A 53 10.84 -23.46 -15.18
C ARG A 53 10.72 -22.86 -16.59
N GLY A 54 10.84 -21.54 -16.77
CA GLY A 54 10.80 -20.90 -18.09
C GLY A 54 10.16 -19.52 -18.11
N VAL A 55 9.75 -19.09 -19.30
CA VAL A 55 9.06 -17.81 -19.51
C VAL A 55 7.58 -18.09 -19.75
N HIS A 56 6.73 -17.48 -18.93
CA HIS A 56 5.27 -17.59 -19.04
C HIS A 56 4.68 -16.35 -19.69
N ARG A 57 3.59 -16.52 -20.42
CA ARG A 57 2.81 -15.39 -20.95
C ARG A 57 2.03 -14.72 -19.82
N GLY A 58 2.14 -13.40 -19.74
CA GLY A 58 1.46 -12.55 -18.78
C GLY A 58 0.65 -11.43 -19.44
N LEU A 59 -0.21 -10.80 -18.67
CA LEU A 59 -0.98 -9.61 -19.05
C LEU A 59 -0.21 -8.36 -18.64
N VAL A 60 0.06 -7.45 -19.58
CA VAL A 60 0.75 -6.19 -19.28
C VAL A 60 -0.20 -5.25 -18.56
N CYS A 61 0.20 -4.80 -17.37
CA CYS A 61 -0.56 -3.80 -16.61
C CYS A 61 -0.54 -2.44 -17.35
N PRO A 62 -1.69 -1.84 -17.72
CA PRO A 62 -1.73 -0.56 -18.43
C PRO A 62 -1.12 0.60 -17.63
N LEU A 63 -1.07 0.49 -16.31
CA LEU A 63 -0.64 1.57 -15.41
C LEU A 63 0.87 1.53 -15.08
N CYS A 64 1.51 0.36 -15.11
CA CYS A 64 2.92 0.22 -14.74
C CYS A 64 3.76 -0.55 -15.76
N SER A 65 3.15 -0.97 -16.86
CA SER A 65 3.77 -1.72 -17.98
C SER A 65 4.47 -3.02 -17.58
N ARG A 66 4.26 -3.51 -16.35
CA ARG A 66 4.83 -4.78 -15.89
C ARG A 66 3.87 -5.93 -16.21
N PRO A 67 4.37 -7.08 -16.69
CA PRO A 67 3.55 -8.25 -16.94
C PRO A 67 3.12 -8.92 -15.62
N LYS A 68 1.87 -9.37 -15.58
CA LYS A 68 1.21 -9.97 -14.40
C LYS A 68 0.29 -11.11 -14.80
N TYR A 69 0.10 -12.07 -13.89
CA TYR A 69 -0.85 -13.15 -14.10
C TYR A 69 -2.32 -12.70 -13.98
N ARG A 70 -2.55 -11.57 -13.28
CA ARG A 70 -3.90 -11.04 -13.02
C ARG A 70 -3.91 -9.51 -13.05
N LEU A 71 -4.97 -8.97 -13.63
CA LEU A 71 -5.37 -7.57 -13.59
C LEU A 71 -6.75 -7.45 -12.95
N PHE A 72 -7.02 -6.32 -12.32
CA PHE A 72 -8.26 -6.04 -11.59
C PHE A 72 -8.91 -4.81 -12.20
N THR A 73 -10.23 -4.77 -12.20
CA THR A 73 -10.97 -3.57 -12.57
C THR A 73 -10.90 -2.53 -11.44
N SER A 74 -10.86 -1.27 -11.84
CA SER A 74 -10.92 -0.09 -10.99
C SER A 74 -11.74 0.98 -11.69
N SER A 75 -12.03 2.07 -11.00
CA SER A 75 -12.72 3.24 -11.56
C SER A 75 -12.03 3.85 -12.78
N PHE A 76 -10.74 3.54 -12.98
CA PHE A 76 -9.92 4.05 -14.08
C PHE A 76 -9.59 2.98 -15.14
N GLY A 77 -10.26 1.81 -15.08
CA GLY A 77 -10.01 0.69 -15.99
C GLY A 77 -9.24 -0.46 -15.33
N LEU A 78 -8.48 -1.22 -16.13
CA LEU A 78 -7.72 -2.38 -15.65
C LEU A 78 -6.35 -1.99 -15.08
N GLY A 79 -5.92 -2.70 -14.05
CA GLY A 79 -4.53 -2.67 -13.60
C GLY A 79 -4.21 -3.72 -12.55
N CYS A 80 -2.92 -3.93 -12.31
CA CYS A 80 -2.45 -4.91 -11.36
C CYS A 80 -2.77 -4.51 -9.91
N GLY A 81 -2.84 -5.48 -8.99
CA GLY A 81 -3.23 -5.24 -7.59
C GLY A 81 -2.51 -4.07 -6.89
N PRO A 82 -1.19 -3.86 -7.11
CA PRO A 82 -0.50 -2.67 -6.62
C PRO A 82 -0.98 -1.34 -7.24
N CYS A 83 -1.26 -1.32 -8.55
CA CYS A 83 -1.68 -0.12 -9.28
C CYS A 83 -3.16 0.22 -9.06
N THR A 84 -4.03 -0.79 -9.01
CA THR A 84 -5.47 -0.63 -8.75
C THR A 84 -5.81 -0.63 -7.27
N ALA A 85 -4.80 -0.81 -6.41
CA ALA A 85 -4.86 -0.62 -4.98
C ALA A 85 -5.91 -1.51 -4.28
N ARG A 86 -5.48 -2.66 -3.74
CA ARG A 86 -5.86 -2.96 -2.35
C ARG A 86 -4.90 -2.20 -1.44
N ARG A 87 -5.04 -0.87 -1.38
CA ARG A 87 -4.29 -0.03 -0.43
C ARG A 87 -4.90 -0.23 0.94
N THR A 88 -4.07 -0.42 1.95
CA THR A 88 -4.56 -0.42 3.32
C THR A 88 -5.08 0.99 3.65
N ARG A 89 -6.09 1.10 4.52
CA ARG A 89 -6.61 2.40 4.99
C ARG A 89 -5.49 3.37 5.35
N ARG A 90 -4.46 2.87 6.05
CA ARG A 90 -3.28 3.61 6.48
C ARG A 90 -2.44 4.19 5.32
N GLN A 91 -2.31 3.46 4.21
CA GLN A 91 -1.62 3.96 3.01
C GLN A 91 -2.42 5.02 2.23
N LEU A 92 -3.74 5.05 2.39
CA LEU A 92 -4.59 6.11 1.84
C LEU A 92 -4.49 7.38 2.70
N GLU A 93 -4.48 7.23 4.03
CA GLU A 93 -4.32 8.32 4.99
C GLU A 93 -3.01 9.09 4.77
N TYR A 94 -1.88 8.39 4.55
CA TYR A 94 -0.54 8.96 4.25
C TYR A 94 -0.46 9.89 3.03
N ARG A 95 -1.49 9.88 2.17
CA ARG A 95 -1.52 10.70 0.96
C ARG A 95 -2.39 11.95 1.09
N THR A 96 -3.10 12.11 2.19
CA THR A 96 -3.97 13.28 2.39
C THR A 96 -3.16 14.49 2.84
N ARG A 97 -3.51 15.68 2.33
CA ARG A 97 -2.93 16.95 2.83
C ARG A 97 -3.22 17.15 4.33
N ALA A 98 -4.36 16.67 4.80
CA ALA A 98 -4.72 16.67 6.22
C ALA A 98 -3.73 15.86 7.06
N TRP A 99 -3.37 14.65 6.64
CA TRP A 99 -2.41 13.83 7.38
C TRP A 99 -1.02 14.47 7.49
N ARG A 100 -0.52 15.09 6.42
CA ARG A 100 0.76 15.83 6.47
C ARG A 100 0.68 17.07 7.35
N ARG A 101 -0.40 17.85 7.22
CA ARG A 101 -0.61 19.08 8.00
C ARG A 101 -0.75 18.78 9.50
N LEU A 102 -1.34 17.65 9.85
CA LEU A 102 -1.56 17.25 11.24
C LEU A 102 -0.35 16.48 11.81
N GLY A 103 0.87 16.58 11.25
CA GLY A 103 2.05 15.93 11.84
C GLY A 103 2.09 14.40 11.72
N GLY A 104 1.32 13.81 10.79
CA GLY A 104 1.30 12.36 10.60
C GLY A 104 2.65 11.76 10.17
N GLU A 105 3.49 12.55 9.49
CA GLU A 105 4.85 12.14 9.11
C GLU A 105 5.74 11.96 10.34
N LEU A 106 5.66 12.87 11.32
CA LEU A 106 6.39 12.78 12.58
C LEU A 106 5.92 11.55 13.38
N GLU A 107 4.60 11.31 13.44
CA GLU A 107 4.03 10.15 14.14
C GLU A 107 4.52 8.82 13.52
N ASP A 108 4.66 8.76 12.20
CA ASP A 108 5.15 7.56 11.52
C ASP A 108 6.65 7.31 11.76
N VAL A 109 7.46 8.39 11.85
CA VAL A 109 8.88 8.31 12.22
C VAL A 109 9.04 7.72 13.62
N VAL A 110 8.29 8.23 14.61
CA VAL A 110 8.33 7.74 15.99
C VAL A 110 7.88 6.27 16.07
N LEU A 111 6.73 5.92 15.46
CA LEU A 111 6.20 4.55 15.51
C LEU A 111 7.09 3.52 14.80
N ARG A 112 7.81 3.92 13.73
CA ARG A 112 8.77 3.02 13.06
C ARG A 112 10.06 2.87 13.86
N GLY A 113 10.51 3.95 14.49
CA GLY A 113 11.68 3.98 15.36
C GLY A 113 11.52 3.08 16.59
N LEU A 114 10.34 3.11 17.21
CA LEU A 114 10.04 2.37 18.44
C LEU A 114 9.61 0.92 18.21
N ARG A 115 9.63 0.40 16.97
CA ARG A 115 9.11 -0.94 16.67
C ARG A 115 10.13 -2.03 17.09
N PRO A 116 9.84 -2.86 18.11
CA PRO A 116 10.76 -3.88 18.60
C PRO A 116 10.96 -4.98 17.55
N GLY A 117 12.17 -5.56 17.54
CA GLY A 117 12.53 -6.69 16.66
C GLY A 117 12.79 -6.34 15.20
N ARG A 118 12.63 -5.07 14.79
CA ARG A 118 13.15 -4.59 13.50
C ARG A 118 14.26 -3.58 13.76
N ARG A 119 15.40 -3.75 13.09
CA ARG A 119 16.38 -2.67 12.94
C ARG A 119 15.71 -1.57 12.14
N SER A 120 15.29 -0.51 12.82
CA SER A 120 14.90 0.73 12.15
C SER A 120 16.15 1.31 11.50
N SER A 121 16.03 1.75 10.25
CA SER A 121 17.10 2.54 9.59
C SER A 121 17.08 4.01 10.04
N ILE A 122 16.13 4.37 10.91
CA ILE A 122 15.98 5.72 11.47
C ILE A 122 16.90 5.83 12.68
N VAL A 123 17.74 6.86 12.68
CA VAL A 123 18.65 7.16 13.79
C VAL A 123 17.89 7.60 15.04
N PRO A 124 18.34 7.23 16.26
CA PRO A 124 17.68 7.60 17.52
C PRO A 124 17.37 9.09 17.66
N GLU A 125 18.29 9.95 17.22
CA GLU A 125 18.16 11.41 17.28
C GLU A 125 16.96 11.89 16.45
N ALA A 126 16.76 11.33 15.25
CA ALA A 126 15.62 11.68 14.40
C ALA A 126 14.28 11.21 14.99
N ILE A 127 14.30 10.18 15.84
CA ILE A 127 13.11 9.73 16.57
C ILE A 127 12.80 10.71 17.71
N ALA A 128 13.83 11.13 18.46
CA ALA A 128 13.70 12.11 19.53
C ALA A 128 13.24 13.47 19.01
N ASP A 129 13.82 13.96 17.91
CA ASP A 129 13.42 15.22 17.27
C ASP A 129 11.96 15.17 16.80
N ALA A 130 11.54 14.07 16.18
CA ALA A 130 10.16 13.89 15.76
C ALA A 130 9.18 13.81 16.94
N ALA A 131 9.57 13.17 18.04
CA ALA A 131 8.78 13.10 19.26
C ALA A 131 8.65 14.48 19.93
N ASN A 132 9.75 15.24 20.03
CA ASN A 132 9.75 16.59 20.57
C ASN A 132 8.89 17.54 19.73
N ALA A 133 9.00 17.50 18.41
CA ALA A 133 8.16 18.30 17.52
C ALA A 133 6.66 17.98 17.68
N LEU A 134 6.30 16.70 17.83
CA LEU A 134 4.92 16.29 18.12
C LEU A 134 4.43 16.79 19.49
N MET A 135 5.28 16.74 20.52
CA MET A 135 4.93 17.19 21.87
C MET A 135 4.73 18.71 21.95
N VAL A 136 5.42 19.48 21.13
CA VAL A 136 5.27 20.95 21.07
C VAL A 136 4.01 21.35 20.30
N ASP A 137 3.76 20.70 19.15
CA ASP A 137 2.67 21.10 18.25
C ASP A 137 1.30 20.47 18.60
N ASP A 138 1.28 19.28 19.21
CA ASP A 138 0.05 18.52 19.46
C ASP A 138 0.19 17.53 20.66
N ARG A 139 0.18 18.07 21.88
CA ARG A 139 0.35 17.32 23.14
C ARG A 139 -0.64 16.15 23.31
N GLU A 140 -1.90 16.34 22.91
CA GLU A 140 -2.93 15.28 23.02
C GLU A 140 -2.61 14.10 22.11
N ARG A 141 -2.15 14.39 20.89
CA ARG A 141 -1.77 13.36 19.93
C ARG A 141 -0.51 12.62 20.36
N ALA A 142 0.47 13.31 20.92
CA ALA A 142 1.66 12.68 21.46
C ALA A 142 1.31 11.74 22.65
N ALA A 143 0.39 12.14 23.53
CA ALA A 143 -0.12 11.28 24.59
C ALA A 143 -0.86 10.03 24.06
N LEU A 144 -1.66 10.17 23.00
CA LEU A 144 -2.31 9.04 22.33
C LEU A 144 -1.29 8.10 21.65
N LEU A 145 -0.20 8.64 21.11
CA LEU A 145 0.87 7.88 20.50
C LEU A 145 1.64 7.06 21.54
N LEU A 146 1.97 7.66 22.68
CA LEU A 146 2.59 6.96 23.82
C LEU A 146 1.70 5.82 24.34
N ARG A 147 0.38 6.06 24.48
CA ARG A 147 -0.57 4.99 24.85
C ARG A 147 -0.62 3.86 23.82
N ARG A 148 -0.59 4.18 22.52
CA ARG A 148 -0.57 3.17 21.44
C ARG A 148 0.72 2.37 21.41
N VAL A 149 1.85 3.00 21.71
CA VAL A 149 3.15 2.34 21.86
C VAL A 149 3.08 1.40 23.06
N ASP A 150 2.63 1.88 24.22
CA ASP A 150 2.46 1.07 25.42
C ASP A 150 1.53 -0.14 25.20
N ASP A 151 0.34 0.09 24.62
CA ASP A 151 -0.61 -0.97 24.27
C ASP A 151 -0.07 -1.97 23.25
N ALA A 152 0.70 -1.52 22.26
CA ALA A 152 1.30 -2.38 21.24
C ALA A 152 2.50 -3.19 21.77
N PHE A 153 3.10 -2.74 22.87
CA PHE A 153 4.34 -3.29 23.42
C PHE A 153 4.23 -3.78 24.85
N LYS A 154 3.01 -3.94 25.39
CA LYS A 154 2.68 -4.63 26.65
C LYS A 154 3.52 -5.90 26.81
N GLY A 155 4.67 -5.77 27.46
CA GLY A 155 5.62 -6.85 27.78
C GLY A 155 7.00 -6.83 27.10
N ALA A 156 7.37 -5.88 26.22
CA ALA A 156 8.66 -5.94 25.49
C ALA A 156 9.53 -4.68 25.57
N VAL A 157 9.02 -3.55 26.07
CA VAL A 157 9.81 -2.33 26.21
C VAL A 157 9.55 -1.76 27.61
N THR A 158 10.51 -1.94 28.52
CA THR A 158 10.66 -1.04 29.66
C THR A 158 11.09 0.31 29.08
N LEU A 159 10.12 1.15 28.73
CA LEU A 159 10.38 2.57 28.60
C LEU A 159 10.65 3.04 30.02
N ASP A 160 11.88 3.49 30.31
CA ASP A 160 12.18 4.23 31.53
C ASP A 160 11.24 5.45 31.55
N VAL A 161 10.21 5.36 32.38
CA VAL A 161 9.16 6.37 32.55
C VAL A 161 9.75 7.67 33.14
N ASP A 162 10.99 7.62 33.62
CA ASP A 162 11.74 8.74 34.18
C ASP A 162 12.03 9.86 33.16
N LEU A 163 11.91 9.61 31.84
CA LEU A 163 12.02 10.68 30.83
C LEU A 163 10.75 11.52 30.68
N ILE A 164 9.60 11.07 31.21
CA ILE A 164 8.30 11.75 31.06
C ILE A 164 8.03 12.69 32.26
N GLU A 165 8.54 12.38 33.45
CA GLU A 165 8.32 13.22 34.64
C GLU A 165 9.22 14.48 34.69
N ALA A 166 10.32 14.51 33.93
CA ALA A 166 11.22 15.66 33.90
C ALA A 166 10.66 16.91 33.18
N VAL A 167 9.56 16.78 32.43
CA VAL A 167 8.96 17.91 31.68
C VAL A 167 7.68 18.44 32.35
N ALA A 168 7.18 17.76 33.39
CA ALA A 168 5.98 18.17 34.11
C ALA A 168 6.26 19.06 35.36
N VAL A 169 7.52 19.36 35.66
CA VAL A 169 7.93 20.09 36.87
C VAL A 169 8.88 21.24 36.55
N GLU A 170 8.59 22.05 35.53
CA GLU A 170 9.13 23.42 35.44
C GLU A 170 8.10 24.34 34.78
N GLU A 171 7.05 24.70 35.52
CA GLU A 171 6.41 26.02 35.37
C GLU A 171 6.44 26.70 36.75
N PRO A 172 6.95 27.94 36.86
CA PRO A 172 7.02 28.70 38.11
C PRO A 172 5.65 29.19 38.62
#